data_AF-A0A8B9WHA8-F1
#
_entry.id   AF-A0A8B9WHA8-F1
#
_cell.length_a   1.000
_cell.length_b   1.000
_cell.length_c   1.000
_cell.angle_alpha   90.00
_cell.angle_beta   90.00
_cell.angle_gamma   90.00
#
_symmetry.space_group_name_H-M   'P 1'
#
loop_
_entity.id
_entity.type
_entity.pdbx_description
1 polymer ?
#
loop_
_entity_poly.entity_id
_entity_poly.type
_entity_poly.pdbx_seq_one_letter_code
_entity_poly.pdbx_strand_id
1 'polypeptide(L)' 'MHCFLTFHLCTVLVFMFRSFIFYFETLSFSDQQSCDPGEFLCHDHVTCVSQSWLCDGDPDCPDDSDESLDTCE' A
#
# COMPACT_ATOMS: atom_id res chain seq x y z
N MET A 1 25.88 -8.68 -40.74
CA MET A 1 24.52 -8.75 -40.15
C MET A 1 24.59 -9.21 -38.69
N HIS A 2 25.50 -8.66 -37.89
CA HIS A 2 25.70 -9.02 -36.48
C HIS A 2 25.87 -7.72 -35.67
N CYS A 3 24.87 -6.84 -35.73
CA CYS A 3 24.92 -5.54 -35.04
C CYS A 3 23.60 -5.12 -34.37
N PHE A 4 22.55 -5.96 -34.44
CA PHE A 4 21.26 -5.70 -33.78
C PHE A 4 20.94 -6.69 -32.65
N LEU A 5 21.52 -7.90 -32.67
CA LEU A 5 21.22 -8.94 -31.69
C LEU A 5 21.90 -8.73 -30.33
N THR A 6 23.03 -8.02 -30.27
CA THR A 6 23.75 -7.72 -29.02
C THR A 6 23.11 -6.58 -28.23
N PHE A 7 22.43 -5.64 -28.90
CA PHE A 7 21.73 -4.53 -28.24
C PHE A 7 20.37 -4.98 -27.69
N HIS A 8 19.67 -5.85 -28.40
CA HIS A 8 18.35 -6.33 -28.01
C HIS A 8 18.40 -7.39 -26.89
N LEU A 9 19.49 -8.15 -26.74
CA LEU A 9 19.68 -9.07 -25.61
C LEU A 9 20.09 -8.34 -24.32
N CYS A 10 20.78 -7.20 -24.44
CA CYS A 10 21.20 -6.39 -23.29
C CYS A 10 20.02 -5.59 -22.69
N THR A 11 19.15 -5.03 -23.54
CA THR A 11 17.95 -4.31 -23.08
C THR A 11 16.89 -5.24 -22.50
N VAL A 12 16.74 -6.47 -22.98
CA VAL A 12 15.76 -7.44 -22.43
C VAL A 12 16.25 -8.09 -21.14
N LEU A 13 17.56 -8.25 -20.94
CA LEU A 13 18.11 -8.61 -19.63
C LEU A 13 17.96 -7.46 -18.64
N VAL A 14 18.28 -6.22 -19.02
CA VAL A 14 18.03 -5.05 -18.14
C VAL A 14 16.53 -4.80 -17.95
N PHE A 15 15.66 -5.06 -18.93
CA PHE A 15 14.20 -4.98 -18.75
C PHE A 15 13.67 -6.14 -17.92
N MET A 16 14.12 -7.39 -18.04
CA MET A 16 13.68 -8.45 -17.13
C MET A 16 14.26 -8.25 -15.72
N PHE A 17 15.49 -7.74 -15.59
CA PHE A 17 16.04 -7.25 -14.31
C PHE A 17 15.43 -5.91 -13.87
N ARG A 18 14.61 -5.23 -14.67
CA ARG A 18 13.84 -4.01 -14.31
C ARG A 18 12.34 -4.14 -14.57
N SER A 19 11.86 -5.34 -14.77
CA SER A 19 10.45 -5.73 -14.92
C SER A 19 10.17 -6.82 -13.91
N PHE A 20 11.11 -7.73 -13.59
CA PHE A 20 11.10 -8.57 -12.38
C PHE A 20 11.46 -7.77 -11.12
N ILE A 21 12.40 -6.81 -11.20
CA ILE A 21 12.70 -5.89 -10.08
C ILE A 21 11.71 -4.71 -10.01
N PHE A 22 11.08 -4.26 -11.12
CA PHE A 22 9.90 -3.37 -11.02
C PHE A 22 8.66 -4.12 -10.53
N TYR A 23 8.52 -5.41 -10.84
CA TYR A 23 7.50 -6.24 -10.20
C TYR A 23 7.80 -6.33 -8.70
N PHE A 24 9.06 -6.51 -8.31
CA PHE A 24 9.45 -6.57 -6.90
C PHE A 24 9.31 -5.22 -6.17
N GLU A 25 9.53 -4.07 -6.84
CA GLU A 25 9.21 -2.73 -6.31
C GLU A 25 7.70 -2.49 -6.18
N THR A 26 6.87 -3.09 -7.04
CA THR A 26 5.40 -2.95 -6.99
C THR A 26 4.71 -4.05 -6.17
N LEU A 27 5.38 -5.17 -5.89
CA LEU A 27 4.95 -6.23 -4.96
C LEU A 27 5.25 -5.91 -3.50
N SER A 28 5.92 -4.80 -3.25
CA SER A 28 5.92 -4.10 -1.97
C SER A 28 4.91 -2.94 -1.98
N PHE A 29 3.88 -2.99 -2.85
CA PHE A 29 2.64 -2.25 -2.56
C PHE A 29 2.18 -2.79 -1.22
N SER A 30 2.36 -1.97 -0.20
CA SER A 30 2.21 -2.35 1.18
C SER A 30 0.79 -2.85 1.38
N ASP A 31 0.59 -4.17 1.35
CA ASP A 31 -0.66 -4.81 1.78
C ASP A 31 -0.83 -4.69 3.32
N GLN A 32 0.12 -4.04 3.99
CA GLN A 32 -0.17 -3.25 5.17
C GLN A 32 -0.28 -1.79 4.75
N GLN A 33 -1.49 -1.31 4.46
CA GLN A 33 -1.77 0.13 4.47
C GLN A 33 -1.51 0.61 5.90
N SER A 34 -0.26 0.93 6.22
CA SER A 34 0.12 1.52 7.48
C SER A 34 -0.25 2.99 7.38
N CYS A 35 -1.26 3.41 8.13
CA CYS A 35 -1.60 4.83 8.23
C CYS A 35 -0.42 5.62 8.82
N ASP A 36 -0.46 6.94 8.65
CA ASP A 36 0.56 7.81 9.20
C ASP A 36 0.63 7.69 10.73
N PRO A 37 1.79 7.99 11.35
CA PRO A 37 1.90 7.98 12.80
C PRO A 37 0.93 9.01 13.41
N GLY A 38 -0.07 8.53 14.14
CA GLY A 38 -1.16 9.36 14.68
C GLY A 38 -2.51 9.15 13.98
N GLU A 39 -2.56 8.26 12.99
CA GLU A 39 -3.78 7.79 12.37
C GLU A 39 -4.12 6.36 12.84
N PHE A 40 -5.40 6.02 12.77
CA PHE A 40 -5.96 4.72 13.04
C PHE A 40 -6.46 4.10 11.74
N LEU A 41 -6.12 2.83 11.53
CA LEU A 41 -6.60 2.05 10.40
C LEU A 41 -7.95 1.45 10.76
N CYS A 42 -9.00 1.81 10.02
CA CYS A 42 -10.33 1.23 10.16
C CYS A 42 -10.30 -0.29 9.96
N HIS A 43 -11.35 -0.99 10.42
CA HIS A 43 -11.42 -2.45 10.32
C HIS A 43 -11.44 -2.98 8.87
N ASP A 44 -11.84 -2.13 7.91
CA ASP A 44 -11.76 -2.42 6.47
C ASP A 44 -10.30 -2.55 5.97
N HIS A 45 -9.30 -2.14 6.76
CA HIS A 45 -7.88 -2.09 6.41
C HIS A 45 -7.53 -1.24 5.17
N VAL A 46 -8.48 -0.42 4.70
CA VAL A 46 -8.31 0.52 3.58
C VAL A 46 -8.35 1.97 4.04
N THR A 47 -9.26 2.29 4.95
CA THR A 47 -9.50 3.66 5.40
C THR A 47 -8.65 4.02 6.62
N CYS A 48 -7.99 5.18 6.57
CA CYS A 48 -7.25 5.77 7.68
C CYS A 48 -8.02 6.98 8.20
N VAL A 49 -8.19 7.05 9.52
CA VAL A 49 -8.82 8.17 10.22
C VAL A 49 -7.85 8.72 11.28
N SER A 50 -8.03 9.96 11.71
CA SER A 50 -7.17 10.51 12.76
C SER A 50 -7.44 9.80 14.09
N GLN A 51 -6.41 9.57 14.91
CA GLN A 51 -6.61 9.06 16.28
C GLN A 51 -7.48 9.99 17.14
N SER A 52 -7.56 11.28 16.78
CA SER A 52 -8.44 12.25 17.45
C SER A 52 -9.92 12.06 17.15
N TRP A 53 -10.25 11.27 16.12
CA TRP A 53 -11.61 10.94 15.71
C TRP A 53 -12.08 9.61 16.31
N LEU A 54 -11.21 8.92 17.05
CA LEU A 54 -11.63 7.74 17.79
C LEU A 54 -12.52 8.18 18.95
N CYS A 55 -13.73 7.61 19.01
CA CYS A 55 -14.67 7.80 20.10
C CYS A 55 -15.11 9.26 20.25
N ASP A 56 -15.19 10.00 19.15
CA ASP A 56 -15.59 11.41 19.14
C ASP A 56 -17.10 11.61 18.97
N GLY A 57 -17.82 10.53 18.64
CA GLY A 57 -19.27 10.48 18.50
C GLY A 57 -19.78 10.64 17.07
N ASP A 58 -18.89 10.85 16.10
CA ASP A 58 -19.20 10.87 14.67
C ASP A 58 -18.52 9.67 13.98
N PRO A 59 -19.23 8.93 13.10
CA PRO A 59 -18.63 7.80 12.41
C PRO A 59 -17.81 8.26 11.21
N ASP A 60 -16.49 8.20 11.35
CA ASP A 60 -15.54 8.53 10.29
C ASP A 60 -15.09 7.30 9.50
N CYS A 61 -15.13 6.09 10.07
CA CYS A 61 -14.95 4.86 9.31
C CYS A 61 -16.24 4.46 8.56
N PRO A 62 -16.12 3.86 7.35
CA PRO A 62 -17.28 3.36 6.61
C PRO A 62 -18.03 2.22 7.32
N ASP A 63 -17.38 1.56 8.28
CA ASP A 63 -17.94 0.49 9.10
C ASP A 63 -18.23 0.93 10.56
N ASP A 64 -18.16 2.25 10.86
CA ASP A 64 -18.26 2.81 12.22
C ASP A 64 -17.26 2.17 13.21
N SER A 65 -16.19 1.56 12.70
CA SER A 65 -15.24 0.79 13.53
C SER A 65 -14.41 1.68 14.46
N ASP A 66 -14.21 2.94 14.11
CA ASP A 66 -13.64 3.99 14.97
C ASP A 66 -14.49 4.30 16.21
N GLU A 67 -15.82 4.11 16.12
CA GLU A 67 -16.78 4.28 17.22
C GLU A 67 -17.20 2.94 17.86
N SER A 68 -16.54 1.84 17.47
CA SER A 68 -16.85 0.52 18.01
C SER A 68 -16.37 0.38 19.46
N LEU A 69 -17.12 -0.39 20.27
CA LEU A 69 -16.73 -0.66 21.67
C LEU A 69 -15.30 -1.21 21.75
N ASP A 70 -14.94 -2.17 20.90
CA ASP A 70 -13.60 -2.80 20.87
C ASP A 70 -12.45 -1.79 20.63
N THR A 71 -12.74 -0.68 19.94
CA THR A 71 -11.78 0.40 19.66
C THR A 71 -11.76 1.47 20.76
N CYS A 72 -12.88 1.64 21.48
CA CYS A 72 -13.14 2.68 22.47
C CYS A 72 -13.06 2.24 23.94
N GLU A 73 -12.58 1.01 24.23
CA GLU A 73 -12.43 0.46 25.60
C GLU A 73 -11.41 1.22 26.48
#